data_AF-A0A6M0F779-F1
#
_entry.id   AF-A0A6M0F779-F1
#
_cell.length_a   1.000
_cell.length_b   1.000
_cell.length_c   1.000
_cell.angle_alpha   90.00
_cell.angle_beta   90.00
_cell.angle_gamma   90.00
#
_symmetry.space_group_name_H-M   'P 1'
#
loop_
_entity.id
_entity.type
_entity.pdbx_description
1 polymer ?
#
loop_
_entity_poly.entity_id
_entity_poly.type
_entity_poly.pdbx_seq_one_letter_code
_entity_poly.pdbx_strand_id
1 'polypeptide(L)' 'MANRRKGNKAKEKESDWQERVVQIRRVTKVVKGGKTLSFRAVVVIGNERGQVGVGVGKASD' A
#
# COMPACT_ATOMS: atom_id res chain seq x y z
N MET A 1 -8.42 -43.45 6.61
CA MET A 1 -9.07 -42.81 5.45
C MET A 1 -8.96 -41.30 5.63
N ALA A 2 -8.17 -40.65 4.77
CA ALA A 2 -7.72 -39.27 4.97
C ALA A 2 -8.84 -38.24 4.72
N ASN A 3 -9.02 -37.36 5.69
CA ASN A 3 -10.04 -36.31 5.68
C ASN A 3 -9.59 -35.17 4.74
N ARG A 4 -10.16 -35.13 3.54
CA ARG A 4 -9.83 -34.16 2.48
C ARG A 4 -10.47 -32.80 2.82
N ARG A 5 -9.84 -32.01 3.68
CA ARG A 5 -10.19 -30.59 3.86
C ARG A 5 -9.86 -29.85 2.57
N LYS A 6 -10.88 -29.67 1.73
CA LYS A 6 -10.83 -28.87 0.51
C LYS A 6 -10.62 -27.41 0.92
N GLY A 7 -9.35 -27.00 0.95
CA GLY A 7 -8.93 -25.63 1.22
C GLY A 7 -9.67 -24.71 0.27
N ASN A 8 -10.45 -23.81 0.86
CA ASN A 8 -11.16 -22.75 0.18
C ASN A 8 -10.09 -21.79 -0.37
N LYS A 9 -9.59 -22.07 -1.58
CA LYS A 9 -8.72 -21.16 -2.33
C LYS A 9 -9.63 -20.02 -2.76
N ALA A 10 -9.85 -19.07 -1.84
CA ALA A 10 -10.48 -17.80 -2.13
C ALA A 10 -9.76 -17.26 -3.35
N LYS A 11 -10.51 -17.17 -4.45
CA LYS A 11 -10.05 -16.53 -5.68
C LYS A 11 -9.46 -15.19 -5.25
N GLU A 12 -8.14 -15.05 -5.36
CA GLU A 12 -7.54 -13.76 -5.65
C GLU A 12 -8.30 -13.29 -6.88
N LYS A 13 -9.28 -12.42 -6.63
CA LYS A 13 -9.91 -11.65 -7.67
C LYS A 13 -8.71 -10.90 -8.23
N GLU A 14 -8.25 -11.24 -9.43
CA GLU A 14 -7.38 -10.37 -10.21
C GLU A 14 -8.17 -9.07 -10.33
N SER A 15 -7.97 -8.21 -9.35
CA SER A 15 -8.46 -6.86 -9.36
C SER A 15 -7.67 -6.23 -10.48
N ASP A 16 -8.32 -5.83 -11.57
CA ASP A 16 -7.72 -5.13 -12.72
C ASP A 16 -7.06 -3.78 -12.34
N TRP A 17 -6.74 -3.57 -11.07
CA TRP A 17 -6.15 -2.37 -10.51
C TRP A 17 -4.64 -2.56 -10.43
N GLN A 18 -3.93 -1.80 -11.26
CA GLN A 18 -2.48 -1.63 -11.15
C GLN A 18 -2.16 -0.59 -10.08
N GLU A 19 -1.18 -0.89 -9.24
CA GLU A 19 -0.61 0.04 -8.27
C GLU A 19 0.79 0.51 -8.71
N ARG A 20 1.06 1.81 -8.52
CA ARG A 20 2.39 2.39 -8.75
C ARG A 20 2.75 3.37 -7.66
N VAL A 21 3.95 3.22 -7.10
CA VAL A 21 4.51 4.18 -6.15
C VAL A 21 5.16 5.31 -6.94
N VAL A 22 4.59 6.50 -6.83
CA VAL A 22 5.08 7.69 -7.54
C VAL A 22 6.24 8.31 -6.78
N GLN A 23 6.13 8.35 -5.45
CA GLN A 23 7.10 9.06 -4.64
C GLN A 23 7.19 8.51 -3.23
N ILE A 24 8.41 8.30 -2.77
CA ILE A 24 8.73 8.05 -1.36
C ILE A 24 9.62 9.20 -0.88
N ARG A 25 9.25 9.82 0.24
CA ARG A 25 10.07 10.85 0.90
C ARG A 25 10.20 10.55 2.38
N ARG A 26 11.42 10.70 2.88
CA ARG A 26 11.67 10.79 4.31
C ARG A 26 11.35 12.20 4.80
N VAL A 27 10.48 12.32 5.80
CA VAL A 27 10.12 13.59 6.45
C VAL A 27 10.49 13.53 7.93
N THR A 28 10.86 14.67 8.51
CA THR A 28 11.31 14.75 9.90
C THR A 28 10.57 15.85 10.66
N LYS A 29 10.06 15.52 11.85
CA LYS A 29 9.55 16.49 12.82
C LYS A 29 10.61 16.72 13.89
N VAL A 30 11.02 17.97 14.09
CA VAL A 30 11.95 18.34 15.17
C VAL A 30 11.14 18.57 16.46
N VAL A 31 11.60 17.99 17.57
CA VAL A 31 11.02 18.15 18.91
C VAL A 31 12.13 18.48 19.92
N LYS A 32 11.77 18.89 21.13
CA LYS A 32 12.72 19.33 22.17
C LYS A 32 13.84 18.32 22.51
N GLY A 33 13.64 17.03 22.21
CA GLY A 33 14.59 15.95 22.49
C GLY A 33 15.17 15.24 21.27
N GLY A 34 14.95 15.75 20.05
CA GLY A 34 15.50 15.12 18.84
C GLY A 34 14.66 15.31 17.59
N LYS A 35 14.88 14.44 16.60
CA LYS A 35 14.13 14.43 15.34
C LYS A 35 13.36 13.12 15.22
N THR A 36 12.04 13.20 15.13
CA THR A 36 11.18 12.06 14.80
C THR A 36 11.09 11.93 13.29
N LEU A 37 11.48 10.77 12.77
CA LEU A 37 11.46 10.47 11.34
C LEU A 37 10.12 9.80 10.98
N SER A 38 9.66 10.01 9.76
CA SER A 38 8.53 9.29 9.17
C SER A 38 8.72 9.20 7.66
N PHE A 39 8.08 8.22 7.02
CA PHE A 39 8.05 8.12 5.57
C PHE A 39 6.69 8.55 5.04
N ARG A 40 6.72 9.37 3.98
CA ARG A 40 5.55 9.73 3.18
C ARG A 40 5.63 8.99 1.85
N ALA A 41 4.59 8.23 1.53
CA ALA A 41 4.43 7.57 0.25
C ALA A 41 3.26 8.18 -0.52
N VAL A 42 3.44 8.39 -1.82
CA VAL A 42 2.38 8.74 -2.76
C VAL A 42 2.21 7.56 -3.71
N VAL A 43 1.03 6.98 -3.72
CA VAL A 43 0.67 5.79 -4.49
C VAL A 43 -0.46 6.16 -5.43
N VAL A 44 -0.42 5.63 -6.65
CA VAL A 44 -1.48 5.74 -7.64
C VAL A 44 -1.99 4.34 -7.95
N ILE A 45 -3.30 4.18 -7.97
CA ILE A 45 -3.99 2.94 -8.31
C ILE A 45 -4.87 3.22 -9.51
N GLY A 46 -4.87 2.36 -10.54
CA GLY A 46 -5.74 2.56 -11.70
C GLY A 46 -5.89 1.31 -12.54
N ASN A 47 -6.96 1.26 -13.34
CA ASN A 47 -7.29 0.10 -14.17
C ASN A 47 -7.01 0.30 -15.67
N GLU A 48 -6.19 1.30 -16.02
CA GLU A 48 -5.84 1.72 -17.39
C GLU A 48 -7.03 2.05 -18.32
N ARG A 49 -8.27 1.92 -17.83
CA ARG A 49 -9.53 2.22 -18.53
C ARG A 49 -10.09 3.58 -18.12
N GLY A 50 -9.23 4.47 -17.66
CA GLY A 50 -9.57 5.85 -17.26
C GLY A 50 -10.02 6.01 -15.80
N GLN A 51 -10.10 4.95 -15.00
CA GLN A 51 -10.33 5.07 -13.55
C GLN A 51 -9.00 5.06 -12.81
N VAL A 52 -8.73 6.13 -12.05
CA VAL A 52 -7.49 6.33 -11.30
C VAL A 52 -7.83 6.88 -9.91
N GLY A 53 -7.16 6.36 -8.89
CA GLY A 53 -7.16 6.84 -7.52
C GLY A 53 -5.74 7.22 -7.08
N VAL A 54 -5.63 8.27 -6.28
CA VAL A 54 -4.35 8.72 -5.72
C VAL A 54 -4.44 8.63 -4.19
N GLY A 55 -3.48 7.96 -3.59
CA GLY A 55 -3.35 7.78 -2.14
C GLY A 55 -2.08 8.45 -1.61
N VAL A 56 -2.20 9.15 -0.49
CA VAL A 56 -1.04 9.65 0.26
C VAL A 56 -1.01 8.97 1.61
N GLY A 57 0.02 8.16 1.84
CA GLY A 57 0.27 7.49 3.10
C GLY A 57 1.38 8.16 3.89
N LYS A 58 1.28 8.14 5.22
CA LYS A 58 2.38 8.44 6.11
C LYS A 58 2.48 7.35 7.16
N ALA A 59 3.67 6.76 7.29
CA ALA A 59 3.97 5.77 8.31
C ALA A 59 5.13 6.27 9.18
N SER A 60 5.00 6.03 10.49
CA SER A 60 6.14 6.01 11.40
C SER A 60 6.84 4.68 11.22
N ASP A 61 8.18 4.69 11.22
CA ASP A 61 8.95 3.45 11.44
C ASP A 61 8.77 2.99 12.88
#